data_AF-A0A7C8BUJ6-F1
#
_entry.id   AF-A0A7C8BUJ6-F1
#
_cell.length_a   1.000
_cell.length_b   1.000
_cell.length_c   1.000
_cell.angle_alpha   90.00
_cell.angle_beta   90.00
_cell.angle_gamma   90.00
#
_symmetry.space_group_name_H-M   'P 1'
#
loop_
_entity.id
_entity.type
_entity.pdbx_description
1 polymer ?
#
loop_
_entity_poly.entity_id
_entity_poly.type
_entity_poly.pdbx_seq_one_letter_code
_entity_poly.pdbx_strand_id
1 'polypeptide(L)'
;MSTPIQHLLGAPESRYLSAGWRRYARAVRPVSVSSVHVSGFATVSAGAGEGRTVDHLSSIDVLALMEPVLRLLRPAGGWAVTELDVRTPAEPTPLGDQIPVRLELVDAAGTTSTYTGRIGGFPVTVTGMNVDGSDIVLVDSRLQTPETSVSSWSASDSQIAAVHTPTTALPLCNVVAIVGELIEAALVQTTGTDREQLGDIWMRRIRVRRKPTAFQNMSRSVVTLERLQELSVRGSRVFDVHAKAELSGSAVVHVMLGVIR
;
A
#
# COMPACT_ATOMS: atom_id res chain seq x y z
N MET A 1 11.66 23.53 9.89
CA MET A 1 11.76 23.71 8.43
C MET A 1 11.16 22.49 7.76
N SER A 2 10.59 22.61 6.56
CA SER A 2 10.14 21.46 5.76
C SER A 2 11.10 21.19 4.61
N THR A 3 11.34 19.92 4.31
CA THR A 3 12.29 19.45 3.29
C THR A 3 11.55 18.64 2.24
N PRO A 4 11.76 18.87 0.92
CA PRO A 4 11.24 17.99 -0.12
C PRO A 4 11.67 16.54 0.12
N ILE A 5 10.74 15.59 0.04
CA ILE A 5 11.02 14.19 0.37
C ILE A 5 12.08 13.57 -0.57
N GLN A 6 12.20 14.08 -1.79
CA GLN A 6 13.22 13.69 -2.77
C GLN A 6 14.64 13.98 -2.30
N HIS A 7 14.85 15.01 -1.47
CA HIS A 7 16.17 15.28 -0.91
C HIS A 7 16.59 14.27 0.16
N LEU A 8 15.63 13.53 0.74
CA LEU A 8 15.89 12.48 1.72
C LEU A 8 16.00 11.09 1.08
N LEU A 9 15.14 10.81 0.09
CA LEU A 9 14.91 9.46 -0.42
C LEU A 9 15.29 9.26 -1.90
N GLY A 10 15.84 10.27 -2.58
CA GLY A 10 16.22 10.17 -4.01
C GLY A 10 15.04 10.32 -4.98
N ALA A 11 15.10 9.70 -6.16
CA ALA A 11 13.99 9.74 -7.12
C ALA A 11 12.82 8.81 -6.69
N PRO A 12 11.54 9.17 -6.90
CA PRO A 12 10.40 8.34 -6.48
C PRO A 12 10.25 7.04 -7.28
N GLU A 13 10.68 7.00 -8.54
CA GLU A 13 10.53 5.84 -9.43
C GLU A 13 11.34 4.63 -8.95
N SER A 14 12.47 4.86 -8.30
CA SER A 14 13.35 3.80 -7.82
C SER A 14 12.97 3.22 -6.46
N ARG A 15 12.03 3.84 -5.73
CA ARG A 15 11.73 3.45 -4.33
C ARG A 15 10.73 2.30 -4.26
N TYR A 16 10.96 1.41 -3.29
CA TYR A 16 10.11 0.24 -3.05
C TYR A 16 8.67 0.63 -2.68
N LEU A 17 8.49 1.73 -1.96
CA LEU A 17 7.18 2.21 -1.48
C LEU A 17 6.67 3.46 -2.21
N SER A 18 7.16 3.78 -3.41
CA SER A 18 6.74 4.97 -4.16
C SER A 18 6.21 4.62 -5.55
N ALA A 19 6.33 5.53 -6.53
CA ALA A 19 5.88 5.35 -7.91
C ALA A 19 6.44 4.10 -8.60
N GLY A 20 7.53 3.50 -8.10
CA GLY A 20 8.14 2.30 -8.67
C GLY A 20 7.19 1.09 -8.84
N TRP A 21 6.13 0.96 -8.04
CA TRP A 21 5.13 -0.11 -8.25
C TRP A 21 4.28 0.07 -9.52
N ARG A 22 4.22 1.29 -10.08
CA ARG A 22 3.42 1.61 -11.28
C ARG A 22 4.01 1.03 -12.55
N ARG A 23 5.29 0.67 -12.54
CA ARG A 23 5.96 -0.02 -13.65
C ARG A 23 5.31 -1.37 -13.97
N TYR A 24 4.65 -2.00 -13.01
CA TYR A 24 4.10 -3.34 -13.18
C TYR A 24 2.71 -3.29 -13.78
N ALA A 25 2.55 -3.90 -14.95
CA ALA A 25 1.25 -4.21 -15.54
C ALA A 25 0.64 -5.41 -14.81
N ARG A 26 -0.69 -5.40 -14.68
CA ARG A 26 -1.42 -6.36 -13.87
C ARG A 26 -2.70 -6.78 -14.58
N ALA A 27 -2.99 -8.07 -14.60
CA ALA A 27 -4.25 -8.60 -15.10
C ALA A 27 -4.73 -9.75 -14.23
N VAL A 28 -6.04 -9.98 -14.22
CA VAL A 28 -6.67 -11.11 -13.52
C VAL A 28 -7.47 -11.89 -14.53
N ARG A 29 -7.14 -13.17 -14.69
CA ARG A 29 -7.88 -14.14 -15.49
C ARG A 29 -8.71 -15.00 -14.55
N PRO A 30 -10.03 -14.77 -14.45
CA PRO A 30 -10.88 -15.58 -13.60
C PRO A 30 -11.03 -17.01 -14.16
N VAL A 31 -11.15 -17.96 -13.24
CA VAL A 31 -11.56 -19.35 -13.50
C VAL A 31 -13.01 -19.55 -13.07
N SER A 32 -13.41 -18.94 -11.94
CA SER A 32 -14.79 -18.94 -11.46
C SER A 32 -15.12 -17.60 -10.80
N VAL A 33 -16.27 -17.01 -11.15
CA VAL A 33 -16.73 -15.71 -10.64
C VAL A 33 -18.21 -15.76 -10.32
N SER A 34 -18.58 -15.13 -9.21
CA SER A 34 -19.94 -14.78 -8.81
C SER A 34 -19.89 -13.50 -7.98
N SER A 35 -21.05 -13.01 -7.53
CA SER A 35 -21.11 -11.88 -6.60
C SER A 35 -20.52 -12.18 -5.21
N VAL A 36 -20.35 -13.46 -4.85
CA VAL A 36 -19.87 -13.91 -3.55
C VAL A 36 -18.46 -14.52 -3.59
N HIS A 37 -17.91 -14.75 -4.77
CA HIS A 37 -16.65 -15.48 -4.91
C HIS A 37 -15.95 -15.15 -6.23
N VAL A 38 -14.63 -15.05 -6.17
CA VAL A 38 -13.75 -15.01 -7.34
C VAL A 38 -12.56 -15.93 -7.09
N SER A 39 -12.23 -16.74 -8.09
CA SER A 39 -11.00 -17.52 -8.12
C SER A 39 -10.39 -17.52 -9.50
N GLY A 40 -9.07 -17.59 -9.58
CA GLY A 40 -8.35 -17.63 -10.85
C GLY A 40 -6.88 -17.33 -10.68
N PHE A 41 -6.29 -16.73 -11.71
CA PHE A 41 -4.86 -16.42 -11.75
C PHE A 41 -4.66 -14.97 -12.16
N ALA A 42 -3.77 -14.29 -11.46
CA ALA A 42 -3.27 -12.98 -11.82
C ALA A 42 -1.91 -13.09 -12.51
N THR A 43 -1.60 -12.11 -13.35
CA THR A 43 -0.28 -11.87 -13.90
C THR A 43 0.22 -10.52 -13.40
N VAL A 44 1.51 -10.45 -13.07
CA VAL A 44 2.21 -9.21 -12.73
C VAL A 44 3.49 -9.19 -13.55
N SER A 45 3.57 -8.27 -14.50
CA SER A 45 4.70 -8.18 -15.44
C SER A 45 5.33 -6.80 -15.36
N ALA A 46 6.65 -6.75 -15.19
CA ALA A 46 7.39 -5.50 -15.23
C ALA A 46 7.28 -4.86 -16.62
N GLY A 47 6.84 -3.60 -16.68
CA GLY A 47 6.89 -2.79 -17.90
C GLY A 47 8.31 -2.32 -18.23
N ALA A 48 8.46 -1.69 -19.40
CA ALA A 48 9.69 -0.99 -19.77
C ALA A 48 9.87 0.28 -18.92
N GLY A 49 11.13 0.73 -18.76
CA GLY A 49 11.47 1.98 -18.08
C GLY A 49 11.90 1.82 -16.61
N GLU A 50 12.04 2.95 -15.93
CA GLU A 50 12.47 3.04 -14.54
C GLU A 50 11.38 2.53 -13.58
N GLY A 51 11.81 1.94 -12.47
CA GLY A 51 10.92 1.37 -11.47
C GLY A 51 11.70 0.50 -10.48
N ARG A 52 11.09 0.16 -9.35
CA ARG A 52 11.66 -0.81 -8.42
C ARG A 52 11.86 -2.17 -9.10
N THR A 53 12.98 -2.83 -8.81
CA THR A 53 13.25 -4.20 -9.27
C THR A 53 13.06 -5.14 -8.10
N VAL A 54 12.04 -5.98 -8.15
CA VAL A 54 11.75 -7.00 -7.14
C VAL A 54 11.46 -8.32 -7.85
N ASP A 55 11.86 -9.43 -7.25
CA ASP A 55 11.68 -10.80 -7.77
C ASP A 55 10.48 -11.53 -7.14
N HIS A 56 9.77 -10.86 -6.23
CA HIS A 56 8.65 -11.39 -5.47
C HIS A 56 7.45 -10.43 -5.51
N LEU A 57 6.27 -10.99 -5.28
CA LEU A 57 5.04 -10.23 -5.08
C LEU A 57 5.12 -9.48 -3.75
N SER A 58 4.88 -8.17 -3.75
CA SER A 58 4.81 -7.38 -2.51
C SER A 58 3.38 -7.00 -2.12
N SER A 59 3.21 -6.52 -0.90
CA SER A 59 1.91 -6.07 -0.38
C SER A 59 1.29 -4.94 -1.22
N ILE A 60 2.09 -4.08 -1.86
CA ILE A 60 1.56 -3.03 -2.75
C ILE A 60 1.12 -3.58 -4.11
N ASP A 61 1.76 -4.64 -4.62
CA ASP A 61 1.28 -5.32 -5.81
C ASP A 61 -0.04 -6.04 -5.57
N VAL A 62 -0.19 -6.64 -4.38
CA VAL A 62 -1.44 -7.28 -3.94
C VAL A 62 -2.57 -6.26 -3.84
N LEU A 63 -2.31 -5.09 -3.24
CA LEU A 63 -3.26 -3.98 -3.21
C LEU A 63 -3.65 -3.56 -4.64
N ALA A 64 -2.69 -3.45 -5.54
CA ALA A 64 -2.98 -3.06 -6.91
C ALA A 64 -3.72 -4.15 -7.72
N LEU A 65 -3.46 -5.44 -7.45
CA LEU A 65 -4.23 -6.55 -8.00
C LEU A 65 -5.67 -6.58 -7.46
N MET A 66 -5.91 -6.00 -6.30
CA MET A 66 -7.24 -6.04 -5.69
C MET A 66 -8.29 -5.26 -6.50
N GLU A 67 -7.91 -4.21 -7.24
CA GLU A 67 -8.86 -3.50 -8.12
C GLU A 67 -9.49 -4.40 -9.18
N PRO A 68 -8.73 -5.04 -10.09
CA PRO A 68 -9.34 -5.92 -11.10
C PRO A 68 -10.08 -7.09 -10.46
N VAL A 69 -9.65 -7.61 -9.31
CA VAL A 69 -10.38 -8.64 -8.57
C VAL A 69 -11.74 -8.13 -8.08
N LEU A 70 -11.78 -6.93 -7.50
CA LEU A 70 -13.02 -6.33 -7.01
C LEU A 70 -13.97 -5.93 -8.14
N ARG A 71 -13.45 -5.45 -9.28
CA ARG A 71 -14.27 -5.20 -10.48
C ARG A 71 -14.96 -6.46 -10.99
N LEU A 72 -14.35 -7.65 -10.82
CA LEU A 72 -15.02 -8.93 -11.14
C LEU A 72 -16.14 -9.28 -10.14
N LEU A 73 -15.94 -9.01 -8.84
CA LEU A 73 -16.93 -9.26 -7.78
C LEU A 73 -18.09 -8.25 -7.76
N ARG A 74 -17.82 -7.02 -8.23
CA ARG A 74 -18.71 -5.86 -8.21
C ARG A 74 -18.66 -5.12 -9.57
N PRO A 75 -19.14 -5.75 -10.64
CA PRO A 75 -19.01 -5.21 -12.01
C PRO A 75 -19.96 -4.03 -12.30
N ALA A 76 -21.06 -3.91 -11.56
CA ALA A 76 -22.09 -2.90 -11.76
C ALA A 76 -22.54 -2.37 -10.40
N GLY A 77 -21.89 -1.31 -9.92
CA GLY A 77 -22.26 -0.68 -8.66
C GLY A 77 -21.16 0.23 -8.18
N GLY A 78 -21.55 1.39 -7.65
CA GLY A 78 -20.56 2.19 -6.97
C GLY A 78 -20.20 1.53 -5.65
N TRP A 79 -18.92 1.20 -5.45
CA TRP A 79 -18.46 0.48 -4.27
C TRP A 79 -17.13 1.02 -3.80
N ALA A 80 -17.10 1.52 -2.56
CA ALA A 80 -15.91 2.12 -2.00
C ALA A 80 -15.32 1.23 -0.91
N VAL A 81 -14.04 0.88 -1.05
CA VAL A 81 -13.27 0.22 0.02
C VAL A 81 -13.19 1.14 1.24
N THR A 82 -13.66 0.65 2.38
CA THR A 82 -13.65 1.34 3.67
C THR A 82 -12.65 0.74 4.63
N GLU A 83 -12.42 -0.57 4.56
CA GLU A 83 -11.34 -1.25 5.27
C GLU A 83 -10.56 -2.20 4.35
N LEU A 84 -9.26 -2.28 4.58
CA LEU A 84 -8.37 -3.23 3.93
C LEU A 84 -7.38 -3.78 4.95
N ASP A 85 -7.08 -5.06 4.89
CA ASP A 85 -5.99 -5.72 5.59
C ASP A 85 -5.27 -6.67 4.62
N VAL A 86 -4.01 -6.36 4.30
CA VAL A 86 -3.13 -7.20 3.48
C VAL A 86 -1.96 -7.63 4.35
N ARG A 87 -1.68 -8.94 4.40
CA ARG A 87 -0.58 -9.50 5.19
C ARG A 87 0.37 -10.25 4.28
N THR A 88 1.67 -10.09 4.52
CA THR A 88 2.67 -10.91 3.85
C THR A 88 2.55 -12.37 4.31
N PRO A 89 2.61 -13.34 3.39
CA PRO A 89 2.78 -14.75 3.74
C PRO A 89 4.10 -15.01 4.47
N ALA A 90 4.25 -16.20 5.05
CA ALA A 90 5.51 -16.62 5.65
C ALA A 90 6.65 -16.74 4.61
N GLU A 91 6.29 -17.11 3.38
CA GLU A 91 7.20 -17.27 2.25
C GLU A 91 6.77 -16.32 1.13
N PRO A 92 7.65 -15.42 0.66
CA PRO A 92 7.39 -14.57 -0.49
C PRO A 92 6.98 -15.41 -1.70
N THR A 93 5.90 -15.03 -2.36
CA THR A 93 5.56 -15.62 -3.67
C THR A 93 6.45 -14.98 -4.73
N PRO A 94 7.27 -15.76 -5.45
CA PRO A 94 8.04 -15.22 -6.57
C PRO A 94 7.12 -14.58 -7.60
N LEU A 95 7.59 -13.51 -8.26
CA LEU A 95 6.91 -13.04 -9.47
C LEU A 95 7.02 -14.15 -10.51
N GLY A 96 5.87 -14.60 -11.00
CA GLY A 96 5.77 -15.63 -12.02
C GLY A 96 4.52 -15.43 -12.85
N ASP A 97 4.33 -16.31 -13.83
CA ASP A 97 3.27 -16.15 -14.84
C ASP A 97 1.86 -16.42 -14.30
N GLN A 98 1.72 -17.01 -13.11
CA GLN A 98 0.42 -17.33 -12.52
C GLN A 98 0.42 -17.16 -11.00
N ILE A 99 -0.10 -16.01 -10.55
CA ILE A 99 -0.32 -15.72 -9.13
C ILE A 99 -1.73 -16.18 -8.77
N PRO A 100 -1.92 -17.16 -7.87
CA PRO A 100 -3.26 -17.63 -7.52
C PRO A 100 -4.06 -16.54 -6.82
N VAL A 101 -5.33 -16.39 -7.21
CA VAL A 101 -6.28 -15.44 -6.64
C VAL A 101 -7.50 -16.22 -6.13
N ARG A 102 -7.91 -15.92 -4.90
CA ARG A 102 -9.18 -16.40 -4.32
C ARG A 102 -9.70 -15.35 -3.34
N LEU A 103 -10.92 -14.84 -3.53
CA LEU A 103 -11.63 -14.04 -2.55
C LEU A 103 -13.08 -14.51 -2.45
N GLU A 104 -13.59 -14.58 -1.23
CA GLU A 104 -14.93 -15.05 -0.88
C GLU A 104 -15.61 -14.05 0.06
N LEU A 105 -16.90 -13.83 -0.16
CA LEU A 105 -17.75 -13.04 0.72
C LEU A 105 -17.93 -13.80 2.03
N VAL A 106 -17.56 -13.18 3.15
CA VAL A 106 -17.71 -13.77 4.48
C VAL A 106 -18.77 -13.07 5.32
N ASP A 107 -19.11 -11.83 4.97
CA ASP A 107 -20.14 -11.07 5.64
C ASP A 107 -20.80 -10.09 4.67
N ALA A 108 -22.11 -9.92 4.83
CA ALA A 108 -22.91 -8.95 4.09
C ALA A 108 -24.01 -8.41 5.00
N ALA A 109 -23.92 -7.13 5.35
CA ALA A 109 -24.84 -6.45 6.23
C ALA A 109 -25.30 -5.12 5.61
N GLY A 110 -26.55 -5.06 5.17
CA GLY A 110 -27.11 -3.89 4.49
C GLY A 110 -26.33 -3.54 3.23
N THR A 111 -25.71 -2.36 3.20
CA THR A 111 -24.88 -1.88 2.09
C THR A 111 -23.41 -2.28 2.20
N THR A 112 -23.01 -2.95 3.28
CA THR A 112 -21.63 -3.35 3.55
C THR A 112 -21.39 -4.79 3.12
N SER A 113 -20.22 -5.05 2.52
CA SER A 113 -19.76 -6.41 2.21
C SER A 113 -18.30 -6.56 2.59
N THR A 114 -17.96 -7.72 3.16
CA THR A 114 -16.58 -8.09 3.51
C THR A 114 -16.17 -9.35 2.76
N TYR A 115 -15.04 -9.24 2.06
CA TYR A 115 -14.40 -10.33 1.37
C TYR A 115 -13.11 -10.73 2.06
N THR A 116 -12.82 -12.02 2.10
CA THR A 116 -11.53 -12.54 2.57
C THR A 116 -10.98 -13.57 1.61
N GLY A 117 -9.67 -13.78 1.64
CA GLY A 117 -9.05 -14.85 0.88
C GLY A 117 -7.56 -14.62 0.72
N ARG A 118 -7.02 -15.00 -0.45
CA ARG A 118 -5.60 -14.93 -0.76
C ARG A 118 -5.31 -14.45 -2.17
N ILE A 119 -4.24 -13.69 -2.32
CA ILE A 119 -3.64 -13.30 -3.61
C ILE A 119 -2.15 -13.61 -3.52
N GLY A 120 -1.66 -14.59 -4.29
CA GLY A 120 -0.25 -15.01 -4.21
C GLY A 120 0.15 -15.41 -2.78
N GLY A 121 -0.71 -16.14 -2.09
CA GLY A 121 -0.48 -16.52 -0.68
C GLY A 121 -0.72 -15.42 0.36
N PHE A 122 -0.78 -14.13 -0.02
CA PHE A 122 -1.07 -13.02 0.89
C PHE A 122 -2.50 -13.13 1.41
N PRO A 123 -2.72 -13.28 2.74
CA PRO A 123 -4.04 -13.13 3.30
C PRO A 123 -4.56 -11.70 3.08
N VAL A 124 -5.75 -11.61 2.50
CA VAL A 124 -6.43 -10.34 2.22
C VAL A 124 -7.79 -10.34 2.90
N THR A 125 -8.15 -9.21 3.49
CA THR A 125 -9.51 -8.87 3.90
C THR A 125 -9.83 -7.50 3.35
N VAL A 126 -10.98 -7.36 2.68
CA VAL A 126 -11.43 -6.09 2.14
C VAL A 126 -12.90 -5.90 2.46
N THR A 127 -13.20 -4.80 3.12
CA THR A 127 -14.55 -4.37 3.44
C THR A 127 -14.83 -3.10 2.66
N GLY A 128 -16.04 -3.00 2.13
CA GLY A 128 -16.49 -1.79 1.46
C GLY A 128 -18.00 -1.69 1.47
N MET A 129 -18.46 -0.51 1.07
CA MET A 129 -19.87 -0.16 1.08
C MET A 129 -20.32 0.23 -0.33
N ASN A 130 -21.53 -0.18 -0.68
CA ASN A 130 -22.21 0.37 -1.85
C ASN A 130 -22.44 1.86 -1.61
N VAL A 131 -22.04 2.67 -2.59
CA VAL A 131 -22.18 4.13 -2.60
C VAL A 131 -22.67 4.57 -3.97
N ASP A 132 -23.55 5.56 -4.01
CA ASP A 132 -24.06 6.06 -5.28
C ASP A 132 -22.93 6.71 -6.10
N GLY A 133 -22.86 6.34 -7.39
CA GLY A 133 -22.01 7.03 -8.37
C GLY A 133 -20.49 6.88 -8.21
N SER A 134 -19.96 6.03 -7.33
CA SER A 134 -18.50 5.90 -7.13
C SER A 134 -17.90 4.62 -7.73
N ASP A 135 -17.14 4.69 -8.82
CA ASP A 135 -16.45 3.51 -9.38
C ASP A 135 -15.38 2.95 -8.42
N ILE A 136 -15.09 1.66 -8.53
CA ILE A 136 -14.00 0.99 -7.81
C ILE A 136 -12.68 1.44 -8.41
N VAL A 137 -12.07 2.45 -7.80
CA VAL A 137 -10.75 2.96 -8.20
C VAL A 137 -9.79 2.84 -7.02
N LEU A 138 -8.92 1.82 -7.07
CA LEU A 138 -7.83 1.66 -6.10
C LEU A 138 -6.47 1.98 -6.70
N VAL A 139 -6.37 2.01 -8.02
CA VAL A 139 -5.16 2.20 -8.81
C VAL A 139 -5.47 3.13 -9.98
N ASP A 140 -4.69 4.20 -10.12
CA ASP A 140 -4.57 4.92 -11.40
C ASP A 140 -3.12 5.39 -11.54
N SER A 141 -2.37 4.72 -12.40
CA SER A 141 -0.95 5.00 -12.64
C SER A 141 -0.73 6.32 -13.38
N ARG A 142 -1.77 6.86 -14.04
CA ARG A 142 -1.70 8.11 -14.79
C ARG A 142 -1.77 9.34 -13.88
N LEU A 143 -2.32 9.20 -12.67
CA LEU A 143 -2.40 10.31 -11.73
C LEU A 143 -1.01 10.68 -11.22
N GLN A 144 -0.64 11.95 -11.35
CA GLN A 144 0.61 12.46 -10.79
C GLN A 144 0.60 12.32 -9.26
N THR A 145 1.74 11.94 -8.70
CA THR A 145 1.94 11.98 -7.25
C THR A 145 2.12 13.44 -6.83
N PRO A 146 1.44 13.92 -5.78
CA PRO A 146 1.67 15.28 -5.31
C PRO A 146 3.11 15.46 -4.82
N GLU A 147 3.63 16.67 -4.96
CA GLU A 147 4.90 17.02 -4.34
C GLU A 147 4.74 16.96 -2.82
N THR A 148 5.68 16.31 -2.15
CA THR A 148 5.60 16.05 -0.71
C THR A 148 6.78 16.70 -0.01
N SER A 149 6.48 17.59 0.94
CA SER A 149 7.45 18.20 1.84
C SER A 149 7.23 17.69 3.25
N VAL A 150 8.29 17.20 3.90
CA VAL A 150 8.24 16.60 5.23
C VAL A 150 8.87 17.51 6.28
N SER A 151 8.40 17.44 7.52
CA SER A 151 9.02 18.10 8.66
C SER A 151 10.30 17.38 9.09
N SER A 152 11.04 18.02 9.99
CA SER A 152 12.00 17.32 10.84
C SER A 152 11.29 16.28 11.72
N TRP A 153 12.01 15.22 12.08
CA TRP A 153 11.57 14.22 13.04
C TRP A 153 11.33 14.82 14.43
N SER A 154 10.15 14.57 15.01
CA SER A 154 9.83 14.87 16.41
C SER A 154 10.10 13.64 17.27
N ALA A 155 11.17 13.66 18.05
CA ALA A 155 11.52 12.55 18.94
C ALA A 155 10.53 12.40 20.11
N SER A 156 9.97 13.50 20.62
CA SER A 156 9.00 13.48 21.72
C SER A 156 7.70 12.78 21.34
N ASP A 157 7.25 12.99 20.10
CA ASP A 157 5.99 12.44 19.60
C ASP A 157 6.18 11.18 18.76
N SER A 158 7.44 10.82 18.46
CA SER A 158 7.81 9.79 17.49
C SER A 158 7.13 9.99 16.15
N GLN A 159 7.17 11.22 15.63
CA GLN A 159 6.37 11.63 14.47
C GLN A 159 7.15 12.40 13.40
N ILE A 160 6.67 12.27 12.17
CA ILE A 160 6.96 13.17 11.04
C ILE A 160 5.64 13.65 10.43
N ALA A 161 5.57 14.94 10.11
CA ALA A 161 4.44 15.52 9.40
C ALA A 161 4.81 15.78 7.93
N ALA A 162 3.83 15.73 7.04
CA ALA A 162 4.00 16.00 5.62
C ALA A 162 2.88 16.90 5.08
N VAL A 163 3.24 17.75 4.13
CA VAL A 163 2.32 18.56 3.34
C VAL A 163 2.44 18.16 1.87
N HIS A 164 1.30 18.07 1.20
CA HIS A 164 1.19 17.60 -0.19
C HIS A 164 0.60 18.69 -1.08
N THR A 165 1.31 19.04 -2.16
CA THR A 165 0.93 20.14 -3.06
C THR A 165 0.98 19.69 -4.53
N PRO A 166 -0.04 20.00 -5.34
CA PRO A 166 -1.36 20.47 -4.91
C PRO A 166 -2.12 19.40 -4.12
N THR A 167 -3.17 19.81 -3.40
CA THR A 167 -4.10 18.84 -2.80
C THR A 167 -4.72 18.01 -3.92
N THR A 168 -4.48 16.70 -3.88
CA THR A 168 -4.88 15.79 -4.95
C THR A 168 -5.74 14.68 -4.38
N ALA A 169 -6.78 14.30 -5.13
CA ALA A 169 -7.61 13.15 -4.84
C ALA A 169 -6.92 11.89 -5.37
N LEU A 170 -6.50 11.00 -4.48
CA LEU A 170 -5.67 9.85 -4.81
C LEU A 170 -6.38 8.51 -4.57
N PRO A 171 -6.21 7.52 -5.45
CA PRO A 171 -6.71 6.19 -5.23
C PRO A 171 -5.88 5.47 -4.16
N LEU A 172 -6.42 4.40 -3.58
CA LEU A 172 -5.90 3.77 -2.37
C LEU A 172 -4.42 3.32 -2.50
N CYS A 173 -4.02 2.77 -3.64
CA CYS A 173 -2.65 2.31 -3.88
C CYS A 173 -1.64 3.47 -3.85
N ASN A 174 -2.01 4.64 -4.38
CA ASN A 174 -1.16 5.83 -4.34
C ASN A 174 -1.03 6.36 -2.91
N VAL A 175 -2.11 6.33 -2.14
CA VAL A 175 -2.10 6.70 -0.72
C VAL A 175 -1.15 5.80 0.08
N VAL A 176 -1.27 4.48 -0.09
CA VAL A 176 -0.42 3.51 0.61
C VAL A 176 1.05 3.64 0.20
N ALA A 177 1.33 3.95 -1.07
CA ALA A 177 2.68 4.26 -1.52
C ALA A 177 3.22 5.46 -0.73
N ILE A 178 2.53 6.61 -0.75
CA ILE A 178 3.02 7.82 -0.08
C ILE A 178 3.19 7.60 1.43
N VAL A 179 2.28 6.86 2.08
CA VAL A 179 2.45 6.46 3.48
C VAL A 179 3.75 5.67 3.67
N GLY A 180 4.04 4.72 2.80
CA GLY A 180 5.28 3.97 2.84
C GLY A 180 6.53 4.84 2.66
N GLU A 181 6.49 5.83 1.75
CA GLU A 181 7.58 6.82 1.61
C GLU A 181 7.78 7.65 2.89
N LEU A 182 6.69 8.07 3.53
CA LEU A 182 6.77 8.85 4.76
C LEU A 182 7.35 8.03 5.93
N ILE A 183 7.05 6.73 6.00
CA ILE A 183 7.67 5.84 6.98
C ILE A 183 9.17 5.69 6.69
N GLU A 184 9.55 5.53 5.42
CA GLU A 184 10.96 5.46 5.01
C GLU A 184 11.72 6.75 5.35
N ALA A 185 11.12 7.92 5.11
CA ALA A 185 11.67 9.20 5.53
C ALA A 185 11.82 9.32 7.05
N ALA A 186 10.84 8.83 7.82
CA ALA A 186 10.93 8.77 9.27
C ALA A 186 12.10 7.91 9.73
N LEU A 187 12.33 6.76 9.07
CA LEU A 187 13.44 5.86 9.36
C LEU A 187 14.80 6.49 9.05
N VAL A 188 14.95 7.14 7.90
CA VAL A 188 16.19 7.88 7.56
C VAL A 188 16.48 8.93 8.63
N GLN A 189 15.49 9.78 8.96
CA GLN A 189 15.71 10.86 9.92
C GLN A 189 15.95 10.37 11.35
N THR A 190 15.24 9.33 11.81
CA THR A 190 15.39 8.84 13.19
C THR A 190 16.65 8.01 13.39
N THR A 191 17.15 7.32 12.36
CA THR A 191 18.36 6.48 12.46
C THR A 191 19.63 7.20 12.02
N GLY A 192 19.49 8.34 11.32
CA GLY A 192 20.61 9.01 10.65
C GLY A 192 21.27 8.17 9.55
N THR A 193 20.64 7.08 9.14
CA THR A 193 21.14 6.22 8.06
C THR A 193 20.57 6.68 6.73
N ASP A 194 21.44 6.86 5.73
CA ASP A 194 21.01 7.21 4.38
C ASP A 194 20.13 6.11 3.76
N ARG A 195 19.29 6.49 2.79
CA ARG A 195 18.37 5.57 2.12
C ARG A 195 19.07 4.33 1.56
N GLU A 196 20.23 4.48 0.94
CA GLU A 196 20.98 3.38 0.33
C GLU A 196 21.50 2.37 1.37
N GLN A 197 21.68 2.81 2.62
CA GLN A 197 22.20 2.02 3.73
C GLN A 197 21.08 1.43 4.61
N LEU A 198 19.82 1.84 4.39
CA LEU A 198 18.70 1.31 5.17
C LEU A 198 18.55 -0.20 5.00
N GLY A 199 18.84 -0.73 3.81
CA GLY A 199 18.64 -2.12 3.43
C GLY A 199 17.31 -2.36 2.72
N ASP A 200 16.88 -3.62 2.69
CA ASP A 200 15.64 -4.02 2.03
C ASP A 200 14.44 -3.80 2.94
N ILE A 201 13.50 -2.98 2.48
CA ILE A 201 12.27 -2.70 3.21
C ILE A 201 11.19 -3.68 2.77
N TRP A 202 10.66 -4.40 3.74
CA TRP A 202 9.59 -5.36 3.55
C TRP A 202 8.33 -4.95 4.29
N MET A 203 7.25 -4.67 3.56
CA MET A 203 5.97 -4.30 4.15
C MET A 203 5.16 -5.55 4.53
N ARG A 204 5.27 -5.98 5.80
CA ARG A 204 4.67 -7.20 6.36
C ARG A 204 3.16 -7.15 6.49
N ARG A 205 2.59 -5.97 6.76
CA ARG A 205 1.15 -5.78 6.89
C ARG A 205 0.75 -4.36 6.56
N ILE A 206 -0.37 -4.23 5.87
CA ILE A 206 -1.04 -2.96 5.60
C ILE A 206 -2.46 -3.08 6.10
N ARG A 207 -2.88 -2.18 6.97
CA ARG A 207 -4.29 -2.01 7.32
C ARG A 207 -4.72 -0.60 7.00
N VAL A 208 -5.78 -0.45 6.23
CA VAL A 208 -6.36 0.86 5.93
C VAL A 208 -7.78 0.92 6.46
N ARG A 209 -8.13 2.05 7.04
CA ARG A 209 -9.51 2.45 7.35
C ARG A 209 -9.75 3.83 6.78
N ARG A 210 -10.84 4.02 6.02
CA ARG A 210 -11.18 5.31 5.41
C ARG A 210 -12.69 5.48 5.22
N LYS A 211 -13.10 6.72 4.96
CA LYS A 211 -14.47 7.03 4.50
C LYS A 211 -14.78 6.32 3.17
N PRO A 212 -16.06 6.04 2.87
CA PRO A 212 -16.47 5.38 1.64
C PRO A 212 -16.38 6.34 0.44
N THR A 213 -15.16 6.53 -0.07
CA THR A 213 -14.86 7.35 -1.25
C THR A 213 -13.96 6.57 -2.20
N ALA A 214 -14.10 6.81 -3.51
CA ALA A 214 -13.16 6.28 -4.50
C ALA A 214 -11.76 6.88 -4.28
N PHE A 215 -11.70 8.20 -4.10
CA PHE A 215 -10.45 8.95 -3.95
C PHE A 215 -10.31 9.58 -2.58
N GLN A 216 -9.09 9.58 -2.05
CA GLN A 216 -8.72 10.24 -0.81
C GLN A 216 -8.08 11.59 -1.13
N ASN A 217 -8.67 12.69 -0.66
CA ASN A 217 -8.03 13.99 -0.73
C ASN A 217 -6.84 14.04 0.23
N MET A 218 -5.66 14.27 -0.30
CA MET A 218 -4.44 14.28 0.49
C MET A 218 -3.77 15.66 0.40
N SER A 219 -3.78 16.38 1.52
CA SER A 219 -3.15 17.70 1.71
C SER A 219 -2.16 17.68 2.87
N ARG A 220 -2.44 16.90 3.92
CA ARG A 220 -1.56 16.72 5.07
C ARG A 220 -1.57 15.28 5.54
N SER A 221 -0.41 14.80 5.97
CA SER A 221 -0.26 13.49 6.59
C SER A 221 0.61 13.59 7.84
N VAL A 222 0.35 12.74 8.82
CA VAL A 222 1.23 12.55 9.99
C VAL A 222 1.53 11.08 10.11
N VAL A 223 2.81 10.72 10.16
CA VAL A 223 3.26 9.35 10.43
C VAL A 223 3.86 9.30 11.82
N THR A 224 3.37 8.39 12.63
CA THR A 224 3.90 8.04 13.95
C THR A 224 4.59 6.69 13.86
N LEU A 225 5.84 6.57 14.33
CA LEU A 225 6.47 5.28 14.56
C LEU A 225 6.08 4.79 15.95
N GLU A 226 5.05 3.93 16.01
CA GLU A 226 4.56 3.33 17.26
C GLU A 226 5.59 2.34 17.84
N ARG A 227 6.43 1.77 16.98
CA ARG A 227 7.56 0.93 17.37
C ARG A 227 8.67 1.03 16.34
N LEU A 228 9.89 1.16 16.83
CA LEU A 228 11.12 0.98 16.07
C LEU A 228 12.08 0.18 16.94
N GLN A 229 12.25 -1.11 16.64
CA GLN A 229 13.12 -1.98 17.40
C GLN A 229 14.13 -2.65 16.48
N GLU A 230 15.40 -2.57 16.85
CA GLU A 230 16.44 -3.36 16.20
C GLU A 230 16.49 -4.78 16.78
N LEU A 231 16.52 -5.76 15.90
CA LEU A 231 16.57 -7.19 16.20
C LEU A 231 17.75 -7.83 15.45
N SER A 232 18.28 -8.92 15.99
CA SER A 232 19.18 -9.81 15.26
C SER A 232 18.45 -11.10 14.91
N VAL A 233 18.35 -11.41 13.61
CA VAL A 233 17.65 -12.60 13.11
C VAL A 233 18.59 -13.34 12.18
N ARG A 234 19.02 -14.54 12.60
CA ARG A 234 19.92 -15.41 11.81
C ARG A 234 21.19 -14.70 11.31
N GLY A 235 21.73 -13.78 12.10
CA GLY A 235 22.94 -13.01 11.76
C GLY A 235 22.69 -11.71 10.99
N SER A 236 21.48 -11.47 10.49
CA SER A 236 21.08 -10.19 9.87
C SER A 236 20.56 -9.21 10.92
N ARG A 237 20.74 -7.91 10.67
CA ARG A 237 20.14 -6.85 11.50
C ARG A 237 18.79 -6.50 10.90
N VAL A 238 17.74 -6.53 11.72
CA VAL A 238 16.36 -6.28 11.28
C VAL A 238 15.75 -5.18 12.11
N PHE A 239 15.27 -4.10 11.49
CA PHE A 239 14.38 -3.16 12.17
C PHE A 239 12.94 -3.65 12.06
N ASP A 240 12.33 -3.98 13.20
CA ASP A 240 10.89 -4.21 13.30
C ASP A 240 10.19 -2.88 13.56
N VAL A 241 9.39 -2.44 12.60
CA VAL A 241 8.79 -1.12 12.58
C VAL A 241 7.28 -1.25 12.52
N HIS A 242 6.61 -0.58 13.45
CA HIS A 242 5.16 -0.39 13.44
C HIS A 242 4.89 1.09 13.28
N ALA A 243 4.07 1.45 12.30
CA ALA A 243 3.75 2.84 12.01
C ALA A 243 2.25 3.04 11.83
N LYS A 244 1.78 4.20 12.25
CA LYS A 244 0.42 4.71 12.01
C LYS A 244 0.53 6.00 11.22
N ALA A 245 -0.18 6.07 10.10
CA ALA A 245 -0.32 7.27 9.30
C ALA A 245 -1.76 7.79 9.37
N GLU A 246 -1.91 9.07 9.73
CA GLU A 246 -3.18 9.78 9.76
C GLU A 246 -3.19 10.80 8.63
N LEU A 247 -4.20 10.69 7.76
CA LEU A 247 -4.29 11.44 6.52
C LEU A 247 -5.42 12.47 6.58
N SER A 248 -5.20 13.63 5.98
CA SER A 248 -6.26 14.61 5.74
C SER A 248 -7.44 13.92 5.04
N GLY A 249 -8.67 14.22 5.46
CA GLY A 249 -9.84 13.55 4.90
C GLY A 249 -10.13 12.17 5.48
N SER A 250 -9.62 11.85 6.68
CA SER A 250 -10.04 10.75 7.56
C SER A 250 -9.73 9.33 7.10
N ALA A 251 -8.55 9.13 6.50
CA ALA A 251 -7.97 7.80 6.35
C ALA A 251 -6.89 7.57 7.42
N VAL A 252 -6.88 6.37 7.99
CA VAL A 252 -5.86 5.88 8.92
C VAL A 252 -5.24 4.63 8.32
N VAL A 253 -3.92 4.62 8.20
CA VAL A 253 -3.16 3.49 7.67
C VAL A 253 -2.22 3.00 8.75
N HIS A 254 -2.33 1.73 9.13
CA HIS A 254 -1.35 1.06 9.96
C HIS A 254 -0.46 0.18 9.09
N VAL A 255 0.84 0.28 9.28
CA VAL A 255 1.84 -0.48 8.55
C VAL A 255 2.74 -1.20 9.55
N MET A 256 2.98 -2.48 9.29
CA MET A 256 4.09 -3.20 9.91
C MET A 256 5.11 -3.49 8.82
N LEU A 257 6.37 -3.15 9.05
CA LEU A 257 7.45 -3.44 8.13
C LEU A 257 8.67 -4.01 8.85
N GLY A 258 9.45 -4.80 8.11
CA GLY A 258 10.80 -5.20 8.48
C GLY A 258 11.78 -4.47 7.57
N VAL A 259 12.89 -3.97 8.12
CA VAL A 259 14.01 -3.50 7.30
C VAL A 259 15.20 -4.42 7.55
N ILE A 260 15.68 -5.10 6.52
CA ILE A 260 16.75 -6.10 6.62
C ILE A 260 18.05 -5.48 6.13
N ARG A 261 19.09 -5.55 6.97
CA ARG A 261 20.47 -5.17 6.66
C ARG A 261 21.41 -6.37 6.79
#